data_AF-A0AAN8F4M9-F1
#
_entry.id   AF-A0AAN8F4M9-F1
#
_cell.length_a   1.000
_cell.length_b   1.000
_cell.length_c   1.000
_cell.angle_alpha   90.00
_cell.angle_beta   90.00
_cell.angle_gamma   90.00
#
_symmetry.space_group_name_H-M   'P 1'
#
loop_
_entity.id
_entity.type
_entity.pdbx_description
1 polymer ?
#
loop_
_entity_poly.entity_id
_entity_poly.type
_entity_poly.pdbx_seq_one_letter_code
_entity_poly.pdbx_strand_id
1 'polypeptide(L)'
;MAVISFLFCIIVLLIPLAVNIVCPDNTPAQWSRLFLGISVIVVASNIPFVFLARSEPAPWTKNQIHELPRKTDAVQIGDMTSNSVQQRF
;
A
#
# COMPACT_ATOMS: atom_id res chain seq x y z
N MET A 1 -9.01 -12.10 6.26
CA MET A 1 -10.08 -12.50 5.33
C MET A 1 -11.47 -12.38 5.93
N ALA A 2 -11.76 -12.95 7.11
CA ALA A 2 -13.12 -12.96 7.69
C ALA A 2 -13.81 -11.58 7.80
N VAL A 3 -13.10 -10.55 8.29
CA VAL A 3 -13.67 -9.20 8.45
C VAL A 3 -14.08 -8.59 7.10
N ILE A 4 -13.23 -8.72 6.09
CA ILE A 4 -13.48 -8.18 4.75
C ILE A 4 -14.67 -8.90 4.12
N SER A 5 -14.72 -10.23 4.22
CA SER A 5 -15.84 -11.02 3.72
C SER A 5 -17.16 -10.65 4.39
N PHE A 6 -17.15 -10.45 5.71
CA PHE A 6 -18.34 -10.05 6.47
C PHE A 6 -18.86 -8.67 6.04
N LEU A 7 -17.96 -7.69 5.89
CA LEU A 7 -18.32 -6.35 5.39
C LEU A 7 -18.90 -6.42 3.99
N PHE A 8 -18.32 -7.22 3.09
CA PHE A 8 -18.87 -7.39 1.74
C PHE A 8 -20.25 -8.03 1.74
N CYS A 9 -20.50 -9.03 2.60
CA CYS A 9 -21.84 -9.60 2.74
C CYS A 9 -22.88 -8.53 3.11
N ILE A 10 -22.57 -7.67 4.08
CA ILE A 10 -23.47 -6.58 4.47
C ILE A 10 -23.68 -5.60 3.31
N ILE A 11 -22.59 -5.18 2.65
CA ILE A 11 -22.65 -4.21 1.56
C ILE A 11 -23.54 -4.73 0.42
N VAL A 12 -23.37 -5.99 0.00
CA VAL A 12 -24.16 -6.58 -1.10
C VAL A 12 -25.65 -6.68 -0.76
N LEU A 13 -25.99 -6.89 0.51
CA LEU A 13 -27.40 -6.87 0.96
C LEU A 13 -28.00 -5.45 0.98
N LEU A 14 -27.19 -4.42 1.25
CA LEU A 14 -27.65 -3.03 1.35
C LEU A 14 -27.68 -2.30 0.00
N ILE A 15 -26.84 -2.71 -0.96
CA ILE A 15 -26.77 -2.10 -2.31
C ILE A 15 -28.14 -2.00 -2.99
N PRO A 16 -28.97 -3.05 -3.07
CA PRO A 16 -30.27 -2.98 -3.76
C PRO A 16 -31.21 -1.94 -3.15
N LEU A 17 -31.21 -1.82 -1.81
CA LEU A 17 -32.02 -0.83 -1.10
C LEU A 17 -31.52 0.59 -1.38
N ALA A 18 -30.20 0.79 -1.33
CA ALA A 18 -29.59 2.09 -1.62
C ALA A 18 -29.83 2.52 -3.07
N VAL A 19 -29.72 1.60 -4.04
CA VAL A 19 -29.98 1.88 -5.46
C VAL A 19 -31.45 2.21 -5.69
N ASN A 20 -32.38 1.52 -5.02
CA ASN A 20 -33.81 1.82 -5.12
C ASN A 20 -34.15 3.25 -4.65
N ILE A 21 -33.47 3.74 -3.61
CA ILE A 21 -33.65 5.10 -3.10
C ILE A 21 -33.00 6.15 -4.03
N VAL A 22 -31.81 5.87 -4.58
CA VAL A 22 -31.05 6.84 -5.38
C VAL A 22 -31.50 6.89 -6.84
N CYS A 23 -31.97 5.78 -7.40
CA CYS A 23 -32.39 5.64 -8.80
C CYS A 23 -33.84 5.13 -8.92
N PRO A 24 -34.84 5.84 -8.37
CA PRO A 24 -36.23 5.37 -8.40
C PRO A 24 -36.80 5.29 -9.83
N ASP A 25 -36.45 6.25 -10.69
CA ASP A 25 -36.98 6.35 -12.05
C ASP A 25 -36.15 5.59 -13.08
N ASN A 26 -35.08 4.90 -12.64
CA ASN A 26 -34.15 4.12 -13.46
C ASN A 26 -33.60 4.90 -14.67
N THR A 27 -33.47 6.21 -14.56
CA THR A 27 -33.00 7.06 -15.66
C THR A 27 -31.47 7.03 -15.78
N PRO A 28 -30.90 7.13 -16.99
CA PRO A 28 -29.45 7.16 -17.18
C PRO A 28 -28.75 8.26 -16.38
N ALA A 29 -29.39 9.43 -16.23
CA ALA A 29 -28.84 10.55 -15.46
C ALA A 29 -28.68 10.24 -13.96
N GLN A 30 -29.64 9.51 -13.36
CA GLN A 30 -29.55 9.06 -11.96
C GLN A 30 -28.37 8.09 -11.76
N TRP A 31 -28.22 7.15 -12.69
CA TRP A 31 -27.09 6.21 -12.68
C TRP A 31 -25.73 6.90 -12.83
N SER A 32 -25.62 7.91 -13.70
CA SER A 32 -24.39 8.70 -13.80
C SER A 32 -24.03 9.38 -12.48
N ARG A 33 -25.01 9.95 -11.77
CA ARG A 33 -24.79 10.58 -10.45
C ARG A 33 -24.39 9.56 -9.39
N LEU A 34 -24.98 8.37 -9.40
CA LEU A 34 -24.61 7.27 -8.51
C LEU A 34 -23.15 6.84 -8.72
N PHE A 35 -22.75 6.57 -9.96
CA PHE A 35 -21.38 6.16 -10.28
C PHE A 35 -20.36 7.26 -9.96
N LEU A 36 -20.71 8.52 -10.21
CA LEU A 36 -19.87 9.65 -9.83
C LEU A 36 -19.72 9.71 -8.31
N GLY A 37 -20.79 9.53 -7.54
CA GLY A 37 -20.73 9.44 -6.08
C GLY A 37 -19.82 8.31 -5.58
N ILE A 38 -19.93 7.12 -6.16
CA ILE A 38 -19.05 5.98 -5.84
C ILE A 38 -17.59 6.34 -6.13
N SER A 39 -17.31 6.97 -7.27
CA SER A 39 -15.95 7.37 -7.63
C SER A 39 -15.33 8.33 -6.62
N VAL A 40 -16.11 9.30 -6.12
CA VAL A 40 -15.67 10.23 -5.07
C VAL A 40 -15.35 9.50 -3.78
N ILE A 41 -16.17 8.52 -3.37
CA ILE A 41 -15.93 7.72 -2.16
C ILE A 41 -14.63 6.91 -2.28
N VAL A 42 -14.39 6.30 -3.45
CA VAL A 42 -13.16 5.55 -3.72
C VAL A 42 -11.94 6.46 -3.64
N VAL A 43 -11.98 7.64 -4.28
CA VAL A 43 -10.88 8.59 -4.20
C VAL A 43 -10.66 9.02 -2.75
N ALA A 44 -11.71 9.42 -2.05
CA ALA A 44 -11.64 9.87 -0.66
C ALA A 44 -11.07 8.81 0.29
N SER A 45 -11.43 7.53 0.12
CA SER A 45 -10.91 6.44 0.95
C SER A 45 -9.44 6.09 0.66
N ASN A 46 -8.95 6.44 -0.54
CA ASN A 46 -7.56 6.25 -0.93
C ASN A 46 -6.65 7.44 -0.59
N ILE A 47 -7.19 8.65 -0.41
CA ILE A 47 -6.40 9.83 -0.01
C ILE A 47 -5.53 9.57 1.24
N PRO A 48 -6.05 8.96 2.34
CA PRO A 48 -5.23 8.65 3.51
C PRO A 48 -4.01 7.79 3.20
N PHE A 49 -4.08 6.89 2.21
CA PHE A 49 -2.92 6.07 1.81
C PHE A 49 -1.75 6.93 1.35
N VAL A 50 -2.01 8.04 0.66
CA VAL A 50 -0.95 8.94 0.18
C VAL A 50 -0.14 9.55 1.33
N PHE A 51 -0.78 9.77 2.49
CA PHE A 51 -0.13 10.35 3.66
C PHE A 51 0.40 9.32 4.67
N LEU A 52 -0.27 8.17 4.78
CA LEU A 52 0.00 7.15 5.79
C LEU A 52 0.92 6.02 5.30
N ALA A 53 1.01 5.79 3.99
CA ALA A 53 1.88 4.75 3.46
C ALA A 53 3.35 5.13 3.69
N ARG A 54 4.02 4.34 4.53
CA ARG A 54 5.47 4.41 4.74
C ARG A 54 6.10 3.17 4.13
N SER A 55 7.18 3.34 3.38
CA SER A 55 7.97 2.25 2.81
C SER A 55 8.97 1.66 3.81
N GLU A 56 9.09 2.25 5.00
CA GLU A 56 9.99 1.75 6.03
C GLU A 56 9.53 0.38 6.52
N PRO A 57 10.47 -0.56 6.71
CA PRO A 57 10.13 -1.89 7.21
C PRO A 57 9.51 -1.76 8.59
N ALA A 58 8.33 -2.37 8.72
CA ALA A 58 7.58 -2.36 9.95
C ALA A 58 8.39 -2.93 11.12
N PRO A 59 8.18 -2.48 12.36
CA PRO A 59 8.97 -2.91 13.52
C PRO A 59 9.00 -4.43 13.71
N TRP A 60 7.89 -5.11 13.39
CA TRP A 60 7.77 -6.58 13.48
C TRP A 60 8.49 -7.33 12.35
N THR A 61 8.95 -6.63 11.30
CA THR A 61 9.70 -7.18 10.17
C THR A 61 11.22 -7.02 10.34
N LYS A 62 11.66 -6.19 11.29
CA LYS A 62 13.09 -5.89 11.53
C LYS A 62 13.90 -7.11 11.99
N ASN A 63 13.24 -8.14 12.50
CA ASN A 63 13.87 -9.34 13.05
C ASN A 63 14.16 -10.42 11.98
N GLN A 64 13.76 -10.18 10.72
CA GLN A 64 13.89 -11.12 9.61
C GLN A 64 14.94 -10.68 8.57
N ILE A 65 15.58 -9.53 8.77
CA ILE A 65 16.79 -9.20 8.04
C ILE A 65 17.92 -9.93 8.77
N HIS A 66 18.17 -11.17 8.37
CA HIS A 66 19.51 -11.72 8.47
C HIS A 66 20.42 -10.66 7.87
N GLU A 67 21.22 -10.02 8.72
CA GLU A 67 22.08 -8.92 8.35
C GLU A 67 23.00 -9.44 7.25
N LEU A 68 22.70 -9.15 5.98
CA LEU A 68 23.68 -9.38 4.93
C LEU A 68 24.82 -8.42 5.25
N PRO A 69 26.03 -8.91 5.56
CA PRO A 69 27.15 -8.03 5.78
C PRO A 69 27.45 -7.43 4.41
N ARG A 70 27.05 -6.17 4.19
CA ARG A 70 27.49 -5.45 2.99
C ARG A 70 27.61 -3.96 3.24
N LYS A 71 28.52 -3.61 4.14
CA LYS A 71 29.31 -2.39 4.00
C LYS A 71 30.69 -2.48 4.66
N THR A 72 30.92 -3.44 5.56
CA THR A 72 32.23 -3.66 6.19
C THR A 72 33.27 -4.25 5.23
N ASP A 73 32.87 -5.09 4.27
CA ASP A 73 33.84 -5.76 3.37
C ASP A 73 34.42 -4.83 2.29
N ALA A 74 33.69 -3.79 1.87
CA ALA A 74 34.18 -2.85 0.86
C ALA A 74 35.26 -1.89 1.40
N VAL A 75 35.17 -1.54 2.68
CA VAL A 75 36.19 -0.73 3.37
C VAL A 75 37.43 -1.59 3.65
N GLN A 76 37.23 -2.84 4.11
CA GLN A 76 38.34 -3.74 4.44
C GLN A 76 39.14 -4.20 3.20
N ILE A 77 38.49 -4.43 2.04
CA ILE A 77 39.18 -4.77 0.78
C ILE A 77 39.94 -3.56 0.21
N GLY A 78 39.39 -2.35 0.37
CA GLY A 78 40.07 -1.10 -0.01
C GLY A 78 41.34 -0.87 0.81
N ASP A 79 41.27 -1.10 2.12
CA ASP A 79 42.41 -0.93 3.03
C ASP A 79 43.50 -2.00 2.81
N MET A 80 43.13 -3.25 2.49
CA MET A 80 44.10 -4.30 2.13
C MET A 80 44.79 -4.03 0.78
N THR A 81 44.07 -3.48 -0.19
CA THR A 81 44.64 -3.10 -1.49
C THR A 81 45.56 -1.89 -1.35
N SER A 82 45.18 -0.90 -0.53
CA SER A 82 46.01 0.28 -0.25
C SER A 82 47.32 -0.09 0.45
N ASN A 83 47.27 -0.95 1.48
CA ASN A 83 48.47 -1.41 2.19
C ASN A 83 49.40 -2.27 1.32
N SER A 84 48.86 -3.12 0.45
CA SER A 84 49.69 -3.94 -0.45
C SER A 84 50.35 -3.14 -1.57
N VAL A 85 49.73 -2.04 -2.00
CA VAL A 85 50.34 -1.07 -2.94
C VAL A 85 51.42 -0.24 -2.24
N GLN A 86 51.21 0.16 -0.99
CA GLN A 86 52.21 0.89 -0.18
C GLN A 86 53.45 0.04 0.13
N GLN A 87 53.32 -1.28 0.27
CA GLN A 87 54.43 -2.21 0.55
C GLN A 87 55.24 -2.66 -0.68
N ARG A 88 54.85 -2.23 -1.89
CA ARG A 88 55.53 -2.60 -3.15
C ARG A 88 56.45 -1.51 -3.72
N PHE A 89 56.69 -0.43 -2.98
CA PHE A 89 57.66 0.63 -3.32
C PHE A 89 58.76 0.72 -2.26
#